data_AF-A0A6P0Q5N3-F1
#
_entry.id   AF-A0A6P0Q5N3-F1
#
_cell.length_a   1.000
_cell.length_b   1.000
_cell.length_c   1.000
_cell.angle_alpha   90.00
_cell.angle_beta   90.00
_cell.angle_gamma   90.00
#
_symmetry.space_group_name_H-M   'P 1'
#
loop_
_entity.id
_entity.type
_entity.pdbx_description
1 polymer ?
#
loop_
_entity_poly.entity_id
_entity_poly.type
_entity_poly.pdbx_seq_one_letter_code
_entity_poly.pdbx_strand_id
1 'polypeptide(L)'
;WVIVLADGDGMGKYVSGAKLKEYKHYILTDQLDQTSQQVEGFNELLETKKRMGPATHVGLNRALLDFSNRLVPYITEKRFCGKVVYSGGDDVMAVLPLEDLPEFLRSLRAAWCGAEDPQQEFDPNGGYWYPNQALEGLPDRAHFTMGEGATMSMGIVIAHKSLPLPTVLDNLWTAEKDRAKKLPGTRQDANPSIPPKDGLCFRVIYGSGNSLEALMKGHLLDYWWKFIQHYQDIDLSPLLYRLAEDLPKHACVTECDRLLTQAAEVILNRRDETLSDQVKHALLDWINQWEHWAFNARKAAGENALGTQEKDLAMLLKFSAFWVDKMVQREEWRE
;
A
#
# COMPACT_ATOMS: atom_id res chain seq x y z
N TRP A 1 -19.48 2.26 5.67
CA TRP A 1 -18.72 3.39 5.10
C TRP A 1 -17.27 3.22 5.53
N VAL A 2 -16.33 3.83 4.80
CA VAL A 2 -14.90 3.70 5.10
C VAL A 2 -14.30 5.06 5.36
N ILE A 3 -13.41 5.15 6.35
CA ILE A 3 -12.54 6.29 6.56
C ILE A 3 -11.10 5.82 6.53
N VAL A 4 -10.27 6.55 5.80
CA VAL A 4 -8.85 6.28 5.59
C VAL A 4 -8.07 7.46 6.16
N LEU A 5 -7.02 7.15 6.91
CA LEU A 5 -5.98 8.08 7.35
C LEU A 5 -4.66 7.55 6.82
N ALA A 6 -3.96 8.36 6.02
CA ALA A 6 -2.69 8.03 5.43
C ALA A 6 -1.65 9.09 5.82
N ASP A 7 -0.41 8.67 6.08
CA ASP A 7 0.72 9.53 6.48
C ASP A 7 1.99 9.07 5.74
N GLY A 8 2.75 10.04 5.23
CA GLY A 8 4.00 9.83 4.51
C GLY A 8 5.15 9.33 5.40
N ASP A 9 5.71 8.19 5.03
CA ASP A 9 6.68 7.52 5.88
C ASP A 9 8.04 8.23 5.97
N GLY A 10 8.31 8.76 7.16
CA GLY A 10 9.66 9.23 7.50
C GLY A 10 9.99 10.59 6.89
N MET A 11 8.99 11.48 6.81
CA MET A 11 9.14 12.83 6.26
C MET A 11 10.29 13.63 6.87
N GLY A 12 10.59 13.47 8.15
CA GLY A 12 11.78 14.12 8.75
C GLY A 12 13.10 13.77 8.06
N LYS A 13 13.24 12.55 7.49
CA LYS A 13 14.43 12.14 6.72
C LYS A 13 14.47 12.74 5.31
N TYR A 14 13.31 13.07 4.73
CA TYR A 14 13.22 13.80 3.48
C TYR A 14 13.57 15.26 3.70
N VAL A 15 12.97 15.91 4.70
CA VAL A 15 13.19 17.33 5.05
C VAL A 15 14.64 17.62 5.45
N SER A 16 15.29 16.70 6.16
CA SER A 16 16.72 16.84 6.51
C SER A 16 17.68 16.54 5.35
N GLY A 17 17.19 15.98 4.24
CA GLY A 17 18.01 15.50 3.12
C GLY A 17 18.76 14.20 3.41
N ALA A 18 18.47 13.49 4.51
CA ALA A 18 19.13 12.21 4.82
C ALA A 18 18.89 11.15 3.74
N LYS A 19 17.74 11.24 3.05
CA LYS A 19 17.31 10.38 1.93
C LYS A 19 17.91 10.77 0.57
N LEU A 20 18.58 11.91 0.45
CA LEU A 20 19.23 12.30 -0.81
C LEU A 20 20.40 11.36 -1.12
N LYS A 21 20.54 11.01 -2.40
CA LYS A 21 21.62 10.18 -2.95
C LYS A 21 22.84 11.06 -3.30
N GLU A 22 23.88 10.44 -3.84
CA GLU A 22 25.04 11.13 -4.42
C GLU A 22 24.64 11.91 -5.69
N TYR A 23 25.40 12.95 -6.06
CA TYR A 23 25.05 13.81 -7.20
C TYR A 23 24.95 13.07 -8.54
N LYS A 24 25.68 11.96 -8.71
CA LYS A 24 25.57 11.11 -9.91
C LYS A 24 24.15 10.61 -10.21
N HIS A 25 23.27 10.56 -9.22
CA HIS A 25 21.87 10.16 -9.40
C HIS A 25 20.95 11.30 -9.86
N TYR A 26 21.44 12.55 -9.84
CA TYR A 26 20.65 13.74 -10.16
C TYR A 26 21.19 14.52 -11.36
N ILE A 27 22.46 14.29 -11.71
CA ILE A 27 23.11 14.92 -12.85
C ILE A 27 23.03 13.99 -14.05
N LEU A 28 22.42 14.46 -15.14
CA LEU A 28 22.39 13.76 -16.42
C LEU A 28 23.72 13.99 -17.15
N THR A 29 24.73 13.17 -16.85
CA THR A 29 26.09 13.31 -17.40
C THR A 29 26.13 13.32 -18.91
N ASP A 30 25.24 12.55 -19.55
CA ASP A 30 25.16 12.41 -21.01
C ASP A 30 24.66 13.68 -21.71
N GLN A 31 24.08 14.62 -20.96
CA GLN A 31 23.61 15.92 -21.44
C GLN A 31 24.63 17.04 -21.19
N LEU A 32 25.77 16.74 -20.56
CA LEU A 32 26.83 17.70 -20.31
C LEU A 32 27.84 17.73 -21.46
N ASP A 33 28.36 18.92 -21.75
CA ASP A 33 29.47 19.11 -22.68
C ASP A 33 30.77 18.49 -22.13
N GLN A 34 31.64 18.03 -23.04
CA GLN A 34 32.90 17.36 -22.69
C GLN A 34 33.81 18.23 -21.82
N THR A 35 33.77 19.55 -22.02
CA THR A 35 34.53 20.52 -21.22
C THR A 35 34.08 20.55 -19.76
N SER A 36 32.79 20.48 -19.47
CA SER A 36 32.27 20.40 -18.09
C SER A 36 32.65 19.10 -17.39
N GLN A 37 32.75 17.98 -18.12
CA GLN A 37 33.13 16.69 -17.54
C GLN A 37 34.63 16.60 -17.19
N GLN A 38 35.46 17.43 -17.82
CA GLN A 38 36.92 17.44 -17.62
C GLN A 38 37.37 18.42 -16.52
N VAL A 39 36.45 19.13 -15.88
CA VAL A 39 36.77 20.05 -14.77
C VAL A 39 37.32 19.26 -13.58
N GLU A 40 38.39 19.76 -12.99
CA GLU A 40 38.99 19.19 -11.79
C GLU A 40 37.93 19.07 -10.67
N GLY A 41 37.85 17.90 -10.03
CA GLY A 41 36.87 17.62 -8.98
C GLY A 41 35.47 17.20 -9.47
N PHE A 42 35.21 17.08 -10.78
CA PHE A 42 33.91 16.62 -11.29
C PHE A 42 33.54 15.21 -10.78
N ASN A 43 34.48 14.26 -10.84
CA ASN A 43 34.26 12.91 -10.31
C ASN A 43 34.02 12.91 -8.79
N GLU A 44 34.73 13.76 -8.04
CA GLU A 44 34.53 13.91 -6.59
C GLU A 44 33.15 14.49 -6.28
N LEU A 45 32.67 15.45 -7.08
CA LEU A 45 31.31 15.98 -6.98
C LEU A 45 30.27 14.88 -7.17
N LEU A 46 30.43 14.04 -8.19
CA LEU A 46 29.50 12.95 -8.51
C LEU A 46 29.33 11.95 -7.35
N GLU A 47 30.41 11.66 -6.63
CA GLU A 47 30.43 10.78 -5.45
C GLU A 47 30.00 11.51 -4.16
N THR A 48 29.91 12.83 -4.18
CA THR A 48 29.49 13.60 -3.01
C THR A 48 27.99 13.42 -2.75
N LYS A 49 27.64 13.08 -1.50
CA LYS A 49 26.24 13.04 -1.07
C LYS A 49 25.59 14.42 -1.20
N LYS A 50 24.52 14.51 -1.99
CA LYS A 50 23.76 15.75 -2.16
C LYS A 50 23.15 16.19 -0.83
N ARG A 51 23.36 17.45 -0.46
CA ARG A 51 22.79 18.04 0.76
C ARG A 51 21.46 18.72 0.47
N MET A 52 20.67 18.91 1.52
CA MET A 52 19.45 19.69 1.41
C MET A 52 19.80 21.17 1.24
N GLY A 53 19.34 21.76 0.13
CA GLY A 53 19.52 23.18 -0.18
C GLY A 53 18.18 23.83 -0.54
N PRO A 54 18.13 25.18 -0.66
CA PRO A 54 16.87 25.91 -0.88
C PRO A 54 16.07 25.42 -2.09
N ALA A 55 16.73 25.20 -3.23
CA ALA A 55 16.07 24.70 -4.44
C ALA A 55 15.46 23.29 -4.24
N THR A 56 16.11 22.43 -3.47
CA THR A 56 15.58 21.10 -3.17
C THR A 56 14.41 21.16 -2.20
N HIS A 57 14.45 22.06 -1.21
CA HIS A 57 13.30 22.33 -0.36
C HIS A 57 12.10 22.83 -1.16
N VAL A 58 12.31 23.71 -2.14
CA VAL A 58 11.24 24.17 -3.04
C VAL A 58 10.66 23.01 -3.83
N GLY A 59 11.49 22.12 -4.38
CA GLY A 59 11.04 20.91 -5.07
C GLY A 59 10.24 19.96 -4.18
N LEU A 60 10.70 19.72 -2.95
CA LEU A 60 9.99 18.92 -1.95
C LEU A 60 8.62 19.52 -1.61
N ASN A 61 8.57 20.83 -1.32
CA ASN A 61 7.33 21.52 -1.03
C ASN A 61 6.38 21.49 -2.24
N ARG A 62 6.93 21.55 -3.47
CA ARG A 62 6.14 21.44 -4.69
C ARG A 62 5.48 20.06 -4.83
N ALA A 63 6.21 18.98 -4.53
CA ALA A 63 5.66 17.63 -4.50
C ALA A 63 4.53 17.50 -3.47
N LEU A 64 4.75 17.98 -2.24
CA LEU A 64 3.73 17.93 -1.20
C LEU A 64 2.49 18.76 -1.56
N LEU A 65 2.68 19.94 -2.16
CA LEU A 65 1.58 20.80 -2.60
C LEU A 65 0.79 20.20 -3.77
N ASP A 66 1.47 19.59 -4.74
CA ASP A 66 0.80 18.93 -5.86
C ASP A 66 0.05 17.69 -5.39
N PHE A 67 0.65 16.87 -4.53
CA PHE A 67 -0.02 15.71 -3.95
C PHE A 67 -1.26 16.13 -3.14
N SER A 68 -1.11 16.97 -2.12
CA SER A 68 -2.21 17.30 -1.21
C SER A 68 -3.30 18.19 -1.80
N ASN A 69 -2.96 19.17 -2.64
CA ASN A 69 -3.95 20.13 -3.15
C ASN A 69 -4.50 19.77 -4.53
N ARG A 70 -3.88 18.84 -5.26
CA ARG A 70 -4.28 18.49 -6.64
C ARG A 70 -4.64 17.00 -6.74
N LEU A 71 -3.67 16.12 -6.51
CA LEU A 71 -3.85 14.69 -6.72
C LEU A 71 -4.84 14.09 -5.73
N VAL A 72 -4.73 14.40 -4.43
CA VAL A 72 -5.63 13.86 -3.40
C VAL A 72 -7.10 14.26 -3.65
N PRO A 73 -7.45 15.55 -3.88
CA PRO A 73 -8.82 15.93 -4.23
C PRO A 73 -9.32 15.27 -5.52
N TYR A 74 -8.48 15.22 -6.55
CA TYR A 74 -8.88 14.59 -7.82
C TYR A 74 -9.15 13.09 -7.65
N ILE A 75 -8.21 12.35 -7.07
CA ILE A 75 -8.35 10.92 -6.81
C ILE A 75 -9.60 10.67 -5.95
N THR A 76 -9.73 11.40 -4.84
CA THR A 76 -10.79 11.12 -3.86
C THR A 76 -12.19 11.50 -4.36
N GLU A 77 -12.34 12.64 -5.05
CA GLU A 77 -13.65 13.25 -5.31
C GLU A 77 -14.08 13.28 -6.77
N LYS A 78 -13.14 13.10 -7.72
CA LYS A 78 -13.41 13.08 -9.16
C LYS A 78 -13.29 11.67 -9.73
N ARG A 79 -12.21 10.95 -9.39
CA ARG A 79 -11.99 9.56 -9.82
C ARG A 79 -12.83 8.57 -9.02
N PHE A 80 -12.95 8.79 -7.71
CA PHE A 80 -13.77 7.96 -6.82
C PHE A 80 -14.93 8.75 -6.20
N CYS A 81 -15.86 8.05 -5.53
CA CYS A 81 -17.04 8.64 -4.92
C CYS A 81 -16.80 9.13 -3.48
N GLY A 82 -15.57 9.50 -3.15
CA GLY A 82 -15.15 9.91 -1.81
C GLY A 82 -15.29 11.40 -1.52
N LYS A 83 -14.90 11.76 -0.29
CA LYS A 83 -14.73 13.14 0.19
C LYS A 83 -13.45 13.30 0.97
N VAL A 84 -12.69 14.34 0.66
CA VAL A 84 -11.51 14.72 1.42
C VAL A 84 -11.97 15.43 2.70
N VAL A 85 -11.57 14.91 3.85
CA VAL A 85 -11.79 15.57 5.14
C VAL A 85 -10.59 16.46 5.48
N TYR A 86 -9.38 15.97 5.19
CA TYR A 86 -8.14 16.70 5.39
C TYR A 86 -7.07 16.22 4.40
N SER A 87 -6.26 17.15 3.88
CA SER A 87 -5.05 16.82 3.14
C SER A 87 -4.03 17.93 3.35
N GLY A 88 -2.92 17.62 4.02
CA GLY A 88 -1.96 18.61 4.49
C GLY A 88 -0.51 18.20 4.23
N GLY A 89 -0.09 18.25 2.97
CA GLY A 89 1.24 17.76 2.56
C GLY A 89 1.25 16.24 2.44
N ASP A 90 1.76 15.55 3.46
CA ASP A 90 1.93 14.09 3.50
C ASP A 90 0.77 13.34 4.18
N ASP A 91 0.00 14.04 5.01
CA ASP A 91 -1.15 13.50 5.72
C ASP A 91 -2.44 13.64 4.90
N VAL A 92 -3.23 12.57 4.83
CA VAL A 92 -4.51 12.51 4.11
C VAL A 92 -5.57 11.83 4.98
N MET A 93 -6.75 12.44 5.09
CA MET A 93 -7.93 11.84 5.68
C MET A 93 -9.10 11.94 4.69
N ALA A 94 -9.66 10.79 4.31
CA ALA A 94 -10.73 10.70 3.33
C ALA A 94 -11.82 9.72 3.78
N VAL A 95 -13.06 10.00 3.38
CA VAL A 95 -14.21 9.11 3.59
C VAL A 95 -14.73 8.67 2.23
N LEU A 96 -15.01 7.38 2.07
CA LEU A 96 -15.43 6.81 0.78
C LEU A 96 -16.34 5.58 0.95
N PRO A 97 -17.08 5.19 -0.11
CA PRO A 97 -17.75 3.90 -0.19
C PRO A 97 -16.76 2.75 -0.06
N LEU A 98 -17.25 1.58 0.38
CA LEU A 98 -16.40 0.39 0.56
C LEU A 98 -15.88 -0.19 -0.76
N GLU A 99 -16.64 -0.02 -1.85
CA GLU A 99 -16.27 -0.56 -3.18
C GLU A 99 -15.01 0.11 -3.73
N ASP A 100 -14.87 1.42 -3.54
CA ASP A 100 -13.77 2.22 -4.09
C ASP A 100 -12.46 1.97 -3.32
N LEU A 101 -12.54 1.36 -2.13
CA LEU A 101 -11.42 1.28 -1.18
C LEU A 101 -10.14 0.67 -1.80
N PRO A 102 -10.17 -0.51 -2.45
CA PRO A 102 -8.95 -1.11 -2.98
C PRO A 102 -8.25 -0.23 -4.02
N GLU A 103 -9.00 0.28 -4.99
CA GLU A 103 -8.45 1.09 -6.09
C GLU A 103 -8.06 2.48 -5.62
N PHE A 104 -8.78 3.05 -4.64
CA PHE A 104 -8.41 4.28 -3.95
C PHE A 104 -7.06 4.15 -3.26
N LEU A 105 -6.84 3.10 -2.46
CA LEU A 105 -5.57 2.88 -1.76
C LEU A 105 -4.41 2.70 -2.73
N ARG A 106 -4.62 1.96 -3.83
CA ARG A 106 -3.61 1.78 -4.88
C ARG A 106 -3.29 3.09 -5.59
N SER A 107 -4.32 3.85 -5.99
CA SER A 107 -4.17 5.15 -6.66
C SER A 107 -3.45 6.15 -5.77
N LEU A 108 -3.82 6.23 -4.49
CA LEU A 108 -3.22 7.15 -3.52
C LEU A 108 -1.74 6.83 -3.29
N ARG A 109 -1.38 5.55 -3.13
CA ARG A 109 0.01 5.12 -2.99
C ARG A 109 0.82 5.39 -4.26
N ALA A 110 0.27 5.09 -5.43
CA ALA A 110 0.95 5.31 -6.71
C ALA A 110 1.20 6.81 -6.96
N ALA A 111 0.21 7.67 -6.65
CA ALA A 111 0.35 9.13 -6.73
C ALA A 111 1.41 9.68 -5.76
N TRP A 112 1.56 9.06 -4.59
CA TRP A 112 2.56 9.45 -3.61
C TRP A 112 3.99 9.14 -4.09
N CYS A 113 4.25 7.90 -4.52
CA CYS A 113 5.59 7.45 -4.91
C CYS A 113 5.93 7.65 -6.39
N GLY A 114 4.98 8.13 -7.20
CA GLY A 114 5.18 8.28 -8.64
C GLY A 114 5.28 6.95 -9.38
N ALA A 115 4.58 5.92 -8.91
CA ALA A 115 4.47 4.63 -9.59
C ALA A 115 3.41 4.68 -10.72
N GLU A 116 3.31 3.59 -11.47
CA GLU A 116 2.27 3.41 -12.51
C GLU A 116 0.86 3.64 -11.94
N ASP A 117 0.06 4.45 -12.64
CA ASP A 117 -1.32 4.70 -12.27
C ASP A 117 -2.20 3.48 -12.57
N PRO A 118 -2.85 2.86 -11.56
CA PRO A 118 -3.74 1.73 -11.78
C PRO A 118 -4.89 2.01 -12.76
N GLN A 119 -5.33 3.27 -12.88
CA GLN A 119 -6.42 3.69 -13.75
C GLN A 119 -5.95 4.26 -15.10
N GLN A 120 -4.63 4.29 -15.33
CA GLN A 120 -4.02 4.74 -16.60
C GLN A 120 -4.44 6.15 -17.06
N GLU A 121 -4.82 7.03 -16.13
CA GLU A 121 -5.09 8.44 -16.45
C GLU A 121 -3.82 9.29 -16.44
N PHE A 122 -2.76 8.80 -15.79
CA PHE A 122 -1.46 9.46 -15.69
C PHE A 122 -0.30 8.61 -16.23
N ASP A 123 0.63 9.26 -16.92
CA ASP A 123 1.96 8.72 -17.27
C ASP A 123 2.96 9.01 -16.12
N PRO A 124 3.62 7.98 -15.54
CA PRO A 124 4.57 8.14 -14.44
C PRO A 124 5.98 8.64 -14.86
N ASN A 125 6.16 9.09 -16.10
CA ASN A 125 7.48 9.41 -16.67
C ASN A 125 8.33 10.34 -15.78
N GLY A 126 9.54 9.90 -15.48
CA GLY A 126 10.52 10.64 -14.68
C GLY A 126 10.16 10.81 -13.20
N GLY A 127 9.22 10.02 -12.66
CA GLY A 127 8.75 10.16 -11.27
C GLY A 127 7.77 11.31 -11.08
N TYR A 128 7.19 11.81 -12.16
CA TYR A 128 6.06 12.74 -12.16
C TYR A 128 4.79 11.99 -12.52
N TRP A 129 3.64 12.59 -12.25
CA TRP A 129 2.36 12.14 -12.79
C TRP A 129 1.87 13.14 -13.83
N TYR A 130 1.92 12.76 -15.10
CA TYR A 130 1.48 13.60 -16.21
C TYR A 130 0.10 13.15 -16.69
N PRO A 131 -0.94 14.01 -16.70
CA PRO A 131 -2.25 13.64 -17.22
C PRO A 131 -2.16 13.24 -18.70
N ASN A 132 -2.68 12.06 -19.06
CA ASN A 132 -2.71 11.60 -20.46
C ASN A 132 -3.66 12.44 -21.34
N GLN A 133 -4.61 13.11 -20.70
CA GLN A 133 -5.57 14.02 -21.30
C GLN A 133 -5.94 15.12 -20.29
N ALA A 134 -6.61 16.17 -20.75
CA ALA A 134 -7.10 17.21 -19.85
C ALA A 134 -8.15 16.65 -18.87
N LEU A 135 -7.86 16.72 -17.57
CA LEU A 135 -8.74 16.23 -16.50
C LEU A 135 -9.36 17.41 -15.75
N GLU A 136 -10.67 17.33 -15.49
CA GLU A 136 -11.39 18.41 -14.83
C GLU A 136 -10.86 18.67 -13.41
N GLY A 137 -10.53 19.92 -13.10
CA GLY A 137 -10.02 20.32 -11.79
C GLY A 137 -8.51 20.10 -11.59
N LEU A 138 -7.81 19.53 -12.58
CA LEU A 138 -6.36 19.39 -12.58
C LEU A 138 -5.71 20.29 -13.65
N PRO A 139 -4.62 21.00 -13.30
CA PRO A 139 -3.80 21.69 -14.29
C PRO A 139 -3.15 20.71 -15.26
N ASP A 140 -3.23 20.99 -16.56
CA ASP A 140 -2.59 20.20 -17.63
C ASP A 140 -1.06 20.40 -17.64
N ARG A 141 -0.38 19.70 -16.73
CA ARG A 141 1.08 19.66 -16.59
C ARG A 141 1.50 18.45 -15.76
N ALA A 142 2.80 18.16 -15.75
CA ALA A 142 3.38 17.22 -14.80
C ALA A 142 3.11 17.64 -13.35
N HIS A 143 2.56 16.73 -12.55
CA HIS A 143 2.42 16.85 -11.11
C HIS A 143 3.61 16.20 -10.41
N PHE A 144 4.19 16.92 -9.45
CA PHE A 144 5.33 16.43 -8.69
C PHE A 144 4.87 15.35 -7.70
N THR A 145 5.61 14.25 -7.65
CA THR A 145 5.43 13.19 -6.65
C THR A 145 6.63 13.17 -5.70
N MET A 146 6.56 12.37 -4.64
CA MET A 146 7.67 12.21 -3.70
C MET A 146 8.78 11.28 -4.24
N GLY A 147 8.48 10.51 -5.29
CA GLY A 147 9.40 9.60 -5.96
C GLY A 147 9.47 8.18 -5.37
N GLU A 148 10.14 7.30 -6.10
CA GLU A 148 10.14 5.82 -5.93
C GLU A 148 10.39 5.31 -4.50
N GLY A 149 11.16 6.05 -3.71
CA GLY A 149 11.56 5.64 -2.36
C GLY A 149 10.57 6.04 -1.27
N ALA A 150 9.53 6.81 -1.62
CA ALA A 150 8.52 7.29 -0.72
C ALA A 150 7.45 6.24 -0.49
N THR A 151 7.15 5.96 0.78
CA THR A 151 6.09 5.05 1.17
C THR A 151 5.09 5.75 2.06
N MET A 152 3.95 5.12 2.28
CA MET A 152 2.84 5.70 3.03
C MET A 152 2.22 4.62 3.91
N SER A 153 2.02 4.93 5.18
CA SER A 153 1.31 4.07 6.13
C SER A 153 -0.13 4.52 6.27
N MET A 154 -1.06 3.57 6.36
CA MET A 154 -2.48 3.84 6.31
C MET A 154 -3.25 3.11 7.41
N GLY A 155 -4.01 3.86 8.20
CA GLY A 155 -5.10 3.33 9.02
C GLY A 155 -6.41 3.38 8.22
N ILE A 156 -7.13 2.26 8.18
CA ILE A 156 -8.40 2.14 7.47
C ILE A 156 -9.45 1.61 8.43
N VAL A 157 -10.55 2.33 8.62
CA VAL A 157 -11.68 1.87 9.42
C VAL A 157 -12.94 1.76 8.57
N ILE A 158 -13.48 0.54 8.51
CA ILE A 158 -14.77 0.20 7.90
C ILE A 158 -15.79 0.13 9.03
N ALA A 159 -16.63 1.16 9.12
CA ALA A 159 -17.54 1.34 10.23
C ALA A 159 -19.00 1.06 9.83
N HIS A 160 -19.72 0.38 10.71
CA HIS A 160 -21.17 0.35 10.67
C HIS A 160 -21.75 1.75 10.93
N LYS A 161 -22.85 2.10 10.25
CA LYS A 161 -23.47 3.44 10.29
C LYS A 161 -23.92 3.90 11.70
N SER A 162 -24.15 2.97 12.61
CA SER A 162 -24.60 3.28 13.98
C SER A 162 -23.46 3.62 14.95
N LEU A 163 -22.20 3.48 14.53
CA LEU A 163 -21.06 3.70 15.40
C LEU A 163 -20.81 5.20 15.61
N PRO A 164 -20.58 5.65 16.85
CA PRO A 164 -20.18 7.02 17.12
C PRO A 164 -18.87 7.37 16.40
N LEU A 165 -18.85 8.51 15.71
CA LEU A 165 -17.66 8.99 15.01
C LEU A 165 -16.40 9.08 15.90
N PRO A 166 -16.46 9.52 17.18
CA PRO A 166 -15.28 9.53 18.05
C PRO A 166 -14.62 8.15 18.21
N THR A 167 -15.43 7.08 18.33
CA THR A 167 -14.93 5.70 18.42
C THR A 167 -14.22 5.28 17.13
N VAL A 168 -14.76 5.71 15.98
CA VAL A 168 -14.16 5.43 14.67
C VAL A 168 -12.83 6.16 14.52
N LEU A 169 -12.75 7.43 14.91
CA LEU A 169 -11.51 8.22 14.84
C LEU A 169 -10.42 7.69 15.76
N ASP A 170 -10.76 7.27 16.98
CA ASP A 170 -9.80 6.64 17.90
C ASP A 170 -9.21 5.34 17.32
N ASN A 171 -10.07 4.53 16.71
CA ASN A 171 -9.63 3.33 15.99
C ASN A 171 -8.76 3.67 14.77
N LEU A 172 -9.06 4.77 14.07
CA LEU A 172 -8.34 5.20 12.90
C LEU A 172 -6.91 5.64 13.23
N TRP A 173 -6.75 6.49 14.25
CA TRP A 173 -5.43 6.96 14.70
C TRP A 173 -4.56 5.83 15.23
N THR A 174 -5.13 4.91 16.02
CA THR A 174 -4.39 3.77 16.55
C THR A 174 -4.04 2.75 15.46
N ALA A 175 -4.92 2.53 14.48
CA ALA A 175 -4.62 1.69 13.31
C ALA A 175 -3.44 2.24 12.49
N GLU A 176 -3.39 3.55 12.27
CA GLU A 176 -2.31 4.21 11.55
C GLU A 176 -0.99 4.17 12.36
N LYS A 177 -1.01 4.76 13.56
CA LYS A 177 0.20 5.04 14.35
C LYS A 177 0.81 3.82 15.02
N ASP A 178 -0.02 2.98 15.61
CA ASP A 178 0.42 1.88 16.47
C ASP A 178 0.46 0.53 15.73
N ARG A 179 -0.13 0.45 14.54
CA ARG A 179 -0.15 -0.78 13.74
C ARG A 179 0.54 -0.60 12.39
N ALA A 180 -0.02 0.22 11.48
CA ALA A 180 0.50 0.38 10.12
C ALA A 180 1.96 0.87 10.11
N LYS A 181 2.28 1.96 10.82
CA LYS A 181 3.66 2.46 10.96
C LYS A 181 4.61 1.56 11.73
N LYS A 182 4.10 0.52 12.40
CA LYS A 182 4.91 -0.44 13.16
C LYS A 182 5.22 -1.71 12.37
N LEU A 183 4.69 -1.85 11.15
CA LEU A 183 5.04 -3.00 10.33
C LEU A 183 6.53 -2.99 9.98
N PRO A 184 7.20 -4.14 10.17
CA PRO A 184 8.62 -4.27 9.90
C PRO A 184 8.91 -4.29 8.39
N GLY A 185 10.14 -3.87 8.07
CA GLY A 185 10.73 -4.09 6.76
C GLY A 185 11.51 -5.41 6.74
N THR A 186 12.15 -5.67 5.61
CA THR A 186 13.12 -6.76 5.50
C THR A 186 14.53 -6.23 5.72
N ARG A 187 15.53 -7.13 5.73
CA ARG A 187 16.93 -6.72 5.68
C ARG A 187 17.27 -6.12 4.32
N GLN A 188 18.34 -5.33 4.27
CA GLN A 188 18.78 -4.67 3.04
C GLN A 188 19.27 -5.64 1.96
N ASP A 189 19.78 -6.80 2.37
CA ASP A 189 20.26 -7.90 1.53
C ASP A 189 19.15 -8.88 1.12
N ALA A 190 17.92 -8.68 1.59
CA ALA A 190 16.77 -9.47 1.16
C ALA A 190 16.37 -9.13 -0.28
N ASN A 191 15.80 -10.10 -0.99
CA ASN A 191 15.31 -9.91 -2.35
C ASN A 191 13.79 -10.17 -2.44
N PRO A 192 12.93 -9.15 -2.55
CA PRO A 192 13.26 -7.71 -2.58
C PRO A 192 13.51 -7.13 -1.19
N SER A 193 14.28 -6.04 -1.14
CA SER A 193 14.48 -5.24 0.06
C SER A 193 13.29 -4.30 0.27
N ILE A 194 12.55 -4.50 1.35
CA ILE A 194 11.31 -3.79 1.65
C ILE A 194 11.54 -2.87 2.87
N PRO A 195 11.27 -1.57 2.78
CA PRO A 195 11.49 -0.64 3.88
C PRO A 195 10.52 -0.92 5.05
N PRO A 196 10.89 -0.57 6.30
CA PRO A 196 9.95 -0.56 7.42
C PRO A 196 8.83 0.48 7.19
N LYS A 197 7.74 0.36 7.96
CA LYS A 197 6.47 1.09 7.77
C LYS A 197 5.69 0.61 6.56
N ASP A 198 5.32 1.46 5.60
CA ASP A 198 4.57 1.12 4.37
C ASP A 198 3.50 0.07 4.65
N GLY A 199 2.69 0.33 5.68
CA GLY A 199 1.76 -0.63 6.23
C GLY A 199 0.32 -0.19 6.04
N LEU A 200 -0.58 -1.15 5.96
CA LEU A 200 -2.01 -0.93 5.94
C LEU A 200 -2.61 -1.69 7.12
N CYS A 201 -3.37 -0.99 7.95
CA CYS A 201 -4.13 -1.59 9.03
C CYS A 201 -5.62 -1.40 8.77
N PHE A 202 -6.30 -2.49 8.46
CA PHE A 202 -7.73 -2.53 8.23
C PHE A 202 -8.45 -2.89 9.53
N ARG A 203 -9.45 -2.10 9.92
CA ARG A 203 -10.36 -2.42 11.02
C ARG A 203 -11.80 -2.39 10.55
N VAL A 204 -12.47 -3.54 10.62
CA VAL A 204 -13.92 -3.63 10.44
C VAL A 204 -14.56 -3.56 11.82
N ILE A 205 -15.44 -2.60 12.05
CA ILE A 205 -16.19 -2.47 13.30
C ILE A 205 -17.66 -2.73 13.00
N TYR A 206 -18.16 -3.85 13.53
CA TYR A 206 -19.53 -4.32 13.33
C TYR A 206 -20.51 -3.54 14.23
N GLY A 207 -21.80 -3.55 13.88
CA GLY A 207 -22.85 -2.93 14.69
C GLY A 207 -22.98 -3.55 16.10
N SER A 208 -22.51 -4.78 16.29
CA SER A 208 -22.45 -5.46 17.58
C SER A 208 -21.33 -4.94 18.51
N GLY A 209 -20.41 -4.13 17.99
CA GLY A 209 -19.20 -3.68 18.71
C GLY A 209 -17.99 -4.60 18.56
N ASN A 210 -18.15 -5.80 17.98
CA ASN A 210 -17.01 -6.64 17.62
C ASN A 210 -16.17 -5.96 16.54
N SER A 211 -14.87 -6.27 16.54
CA SER A 211 -13.94 -5.77 15.52
C SER A 211 -13.11 -6.88 14.91
N LEU A 212 -12.76 -6.69 13.64
CA LEU A 212 -11.78 -7.47 12.91
C LEU A 212 -10.64 -6.54 12.53
N GLU A 213 -9.40 -6.90 12.89
CA GLU A 213 -8.20 -6.16 12.53
C GLU A 213 -7.31 -7.02 11.62
N ALA A 214 -6.90 -6.49 10.47
CA ALA A 214 -5.99 -7.14 9.55
C ALA A 214 -4.85 -6.21 9.12
N LEU A 215 -3.64 -6.76 9.00
CA LEU A 215 -2.42 -6.00 8.71
C LEU A 215 -1.82 -6.46 7.39
N MET A 216 -1.62 -5.53 6.46
CA MET A 216 -1.06 -5.81 5.15
C MET A 216 0.14 -4.92 4.89
N LYS A 217 1.23 -5.49 4.38
CA LYS A 217 2.36 -4.72 3.89
C LYS A 217 2.01 -4.08 2.54
N GLY A 218 2.45 -2.85 2.30
CA GLY A 218 2.05 -2.06 1.13
C GLY A 218 2.25 -2.75 -0.22
N HIS A 219 3.41 -3.37 -0.45
CA HIS A 219 3.65 -4.13 -1.69
C HIS A 219 2.69 -5.31 -1.91
N LEU A 220 2.07 -5.86 -0.85
CA LEU A 220 1.11 -6.97 -0.96
C LEU A 220 -0.27 -6.51 -1.43
N LEU A 221 -0.57 -5.21 -1.38
CA LEU A 221 -1.87 -4.66 -1.81
C LEU A 221 -2.15 -4.93 -3.28
N ASP A 222 -1.14 -4.82 -4.14
CA ASP A 222 -1.30 -5.06 -5.58
C ASP A 222 -1.53 -6.55 -5.87
N TYR A 223 -0.84 -7.46 -5.19
CA TYR A 223 -1.07 -8.89 -5.32
C TYR A 223 -2.47 -9.28 -4.84
N TRP A 224 -2.87 -8.76 -3.67
CA TRP A 224 -4.21 -8.98 -3.12
C TRP A 224 -5.29 -8.50 -4.07
N TRP A 225 -5.18 -7.27 -4.58
CA TRP A 225 -6.20 -6.71 -5.45
C TRP A 225 -6.24 -7.38 -6.81
N LYS A 226 -5.10 -7.74 -7.42
CA LYS A 226 -5.07 -8.52 -8.67
C LYS A 226 -5.82 -9.84 -8.53
N PHE A 227 -5.66 -10.52 -7.39
CA PHE A 227 -6.40 -11.74 -7.10
C PHE A 227 -7.90 -11.46 -6.92
N ILE A 228 -8.26 -10.54 -6.03
CA ILE A 228 -9.66 -10.26 -5.70
C ILE A 228 -10.44 -9.70 -6.90
N GLN A 229 -9.85 -8.78 -7.67
CA GLN A 229 -10.48 -8.15 -8.82
C GLN A 229 -10.77 -9.15 -9.95
N HIS A 230 -9.89 -10.13 -10.16
CA HIS A 230 -10.04 -11.07 -11.28
C HIS A 230 -11.14 -12.10 -11.06
N TYR A 231 -11.55 -12.33 -9.81
CA TYR A 231 -12.52 -13.37 -9.43
C TYR A 231 -13.72 -12.81 -8.67
N GLN A 232 -14.17 -11.60 -9.03
CA GLN A 232 -15.34 -10.96 -8.40
C GLN A 232 -16.65 -11.74 -8.63
N ASP A 233 -16.77 -12.45 -9.76
CA ASP A 233 -17.96 -13.24 -10.11
C ASP A 233 -18.12 -14.53 -9.27
N ILE A 234 -17.13 -14.86 -8.43
CA ILE A 234 -17.12 -16.08 -7.62
C ILE A 234 -17.18 -15.68 -6.15
N ASP A 235 -18.17 -16.20 -5.41
CA ASP A 235 -18.20 -16.04 -3.96
C ASP A 235 -17.10 -16.90 -3.29
N LEU A 236 -15.92 -16.31 -3.15
CA LEU A 236 -14.78 -16.88 -2.46
C LEU A 236 -14.86 -16.73 -0.93
N SER A 237 -15.90 -16.05 -0.40
CA SER A 237 -15.98 -15.77 1.04
C SER A 237 -15.99 -17.04 1.91
N PRO A 238 -16.73 -18.12 1.60
CA PRO A 238 -16.74 -19.33 2.44
C PRO A 238 -15.39 -20.04 2.44
N LEU A 239 -14.72 -20.04 1.28
CA LEU A 239 -13.38 -20.59 1.10
C LEU A 239 -12.36 -19.84 1.96
N LEU A 240 -12.36 -18.51 1.89
CA LEU A 240 -11.41 -17.66 2.62
C LEU A 240 -11.63 -17.75 4.14
N TYR A 241 -12.87 -17.81 4.61
CA TYR A 241 -13.16 -18.06 6.03
C TYR A 241 -12.67 -19.43 6.49
N ARG A 242 -12.90 -20.47 5.69
CA ARG A 242 -12.41 -21.82 6.00
C ARG A 242 -10.88 -21.85 6.09
N LEU A 243 -10.17 -21.29 5.10
CA LEU A 243 -8.72 -21.23 5.13
C LEU A 243 -8.21 -20.50 6.38
N ALA A 244 -8.87 -19.42 6.79
CA ALA A 244 -8.51 -18.70 8.00
C ALA A 244 -8.66 -19.52 9.30
N GLU A 245 -9.56 -20.50 9.34
CA GLU A 245 -9.79 -21.37 10.50
C GLU A 245 -8.95 -22.66 10.46
N ASP A 246 -8.76 -23.23 9.27
CA ASP A 246 -8.13 -24.53 9.05
C ASP A 246 -6.60 -24.46 8.90
N LEU A 247 -6.04 -23.27 8.64
CA LEU A 247 -4.58 -23.11 8.57
C LEU A 247 -3.91 -23.54 9.88
N PRO A 248 -2.75 -24.22 9.81
CA PRO A 248 -2.11 -24.78 11.01
C PRO A 248 -1.76 -23.67 12.01
N LYS A 249 -2.25 -23.82 13.24
CA LYS A 249 -1.89 -22.95 14.36
C LYS A 249 -0.44 -23.21 14.74
N HIS A 250 0.32 -22.14 15.02
CA HIS A 250 1.75 -22.22 15.34
C HIS A 250 2.64 -22.77 14.22
N ALA A 251 2.21 -22.66 12.95
CA ALA A 251 3.08 -22.97 11.82
C ALA A 251 4.34 -22.08 11.83
N CYS A 252 5.51 -22.69 11.63
CA CYS A 252 6.73 -21.94 11.44
C CYS A 252 6.73 -21.26 10.07
N VAL A 253 7.03 -19.96 10.04
CA VAL A 253 7.31 -19.25 8.78
C VAL A 253 8.76 -19.52 8.41
N THR A 254 8.98 -20.30 7.37
CA THR A 254 10.30 -20.80 6.95
C THR A 254 10.75 -20.24 5.59
N GLU A 255 12.04 -20.34 5.30
CA GLU A 255 12.62 -19.86 4.03
C GLU A 255 12.14 -20.66 2.82
N CYS A 256 12.26 -21.99 2.91
CA CYS A 256 12.14 -22.90 1.77
C CYS A 256 10.83 -23.69 1.77
N ASP A 257 10.36 -24.13 2.93
CA ASP A 257 9.27 -25.11 2.99
C ASP A 257 7.89 -24.49 2.77
N ARG A 258 7.76 -23.15 2.89
CA ARG A 258 6.50 -22.41 2.68
C ARG A 258 5.28 -23.13 3.28
N LEU A 259 5.40 -23.52 4.55
CA LEU A 259 4.47 -24.44 5.21
C LEU A 259 3.03 -23.94 5.19
N LEU A 260 2.80 -22.62 5.30
CA LEU A 260 1.44 -22.08 5.23
C LEU A 260 0.85 -22.18 3.83
N THR A 261 1.67 -21.91 2.80
CA THR A 261 1.28 -22.10 1.40
C THR A 261 0.97 -23.57 1.10
N GLN A 262 1.84 -24.50 1.52
CA GLN A 262 1.62 -25.94 1.35
C GLN A 262 0.37 -26.43 2.10
N ALA A 263 0.15 -25.93 3.32
CA ALA A 263 -1.05 -26.27 4.07
C ALA A 263 -2.32 -25.75 3.38
N ALA A 264 -2.29 -24.52 2.84
CA ALA A 264 -3.39 -23.96 2.05
C ALA A 264 -3.66 -24.82 0.81
N GLU A 265 -2.63 -25.27 0.09
CA GLU A 265 -2.76 -26.15 -1.06
C GLU A 265 -3.46 -27.48 -0.70
N VAL A 266 -3.04 -28.11 0.40
CA VAL A 266 -3.69 -29.33 0.89
C VAL A 266 -5.16 -29.08 1.26
N ILE A 267 -5.49 -27.95 1.88
CA ILE A 267 -6.88 -27.59 2.24
C ILE A 267 -7.73 -27.36 0.99
N LEU A 268 -7.17 -26.71 -0.04
CA LEU A 268 -7.82 -26.48 -1.33
C LEU A 268 -8.07 -27.78 -2.10
N ASN A 269 -7.18 -28.77 -1.97
CA ASN A 269 -7.26 -30.04 -2.68
C ASN A 269 -8.14 -31.11 -1.97
N ARG A 270 -8.56 -30.87 -0.72
CA ARG A 270 -9.35 -31.84 0.08
C ARG A 270 -10.83 -31.95 -0.32
N ARG A 271 -11.38 -31.08 -1.18
CA ARG A 271 -12.81 -31.10 -1.54
C ARG A 271 -13.06 -30.95 -3.03
N ASP A 272 -14.20 -31.50 -3.47
CA ASP A 272 -14.88 -31.33 -4.76
C ASP A 272 -15.41 -29.88 -4.99
N GLU A 273 -14.70 -28.86 -4.51
CA GLU A 273 -14.98 -27.50 -4.96
C GLU A 273 -14.50 -27.39 -6.40
N THR A 274 -15.43 -27.10 -7.31
CA THR A 274 -15.17 -26.78 -8.73
C THR A 274 -14.47 -25.43 -8.89
N LEU A 275 -13.49 -25.13 -8.03
CA LEU A 275 -12.58 -24.01 -8.24
C LEU A 275 -11.63 -24.40 -9.37
N SER A 276 -11.53 -23.53 -10.37
CA SER A 276 -10.54 -23.70 -11.43
C SER A 276 -9.13 -23.67 -10.83
N ASP A 277 -8.21 -24.40 -11.45
CA ASP A 277 -6.81 -24.40 -11.02
C ASP A 277 -6.24 -22.98 -11.03
N GLN A 278 -6.69 -22.10 -11.93
CA GLN A 278 -6.26 -20.70 -11.99
C GLN A 278 -6.57 -19.93 -10.70
N VAL A 279 -7.77 -20.09 -10.12
CA VAL A 279 -8.15 -19.43 -8.86
C VAL A 279 -7.28 -19.94 -7.72
N LYS A 280 -7.07 -21.26 -7.65
CA LYS A 280 -6.21 -21.89 -6.62
C LYS A 280 -4.78 -21.36 -6.70
N HIS A 281 -4.20 -21.33 -7.90
CA HIS A 281 -2.84 -20.84 -8.12
C HIS A 281 -2.70 -19.36 -7.73
N ALA A 282 -3.66 -18.51 -8.08
CA ALA A 282 -3.63 -17.10 -7.73
C ALA A 282 -3.73 -16.86 -6.21
N LEU A 283 -4.59 -17.60 -5.51
CA LEU A 283 -4.69 -17.55 -4.06
C LEU A 283 -3.40 -18.02 -3.37
N LEU A 284 -2.83 -19.13 -3.84
CA LEU A 284 -1.58 -19.67 -3.33
C LEU A 284 -0.40 -18.73 -3.58
N ASP A 285 -0.34 -18.09 -4.74
CA ASP A 285 0.68 -17.08 -5.02
C ASP A 285 0.59 -15.91 -4.03
N TRP A 286 -0.61 -15.38 -3.79
CA TRP A 286 -0.78 -14.30 -2.81
C TRP A 286 -0.36 -14.71 -1.39
N ILE A 287 -0.73 -15.91 -0.93
CA ILE A 287 -0.30 -16.45 0.37
C ILE A 287 1.22 -16.60 0.42
N ASN A 288 1.83 -17.10 -0.66
CA ASN A 288 3.28 -17.26 -0.77
C ASN A 288 4.01 -15.91 -0.73
N GLN A 289 3.49 -14.85 -1.36
CA GLN A 289 4.06 -13.51 -1.26
C GLN A 289 4.02 -12.98 0.18
N TRP A 290 2.91 -13.21 0.89
CA TRP A 290 2.81 -12.86 2.30
C TRP A 290 3.82 -13.65 3.16
N GLU A 291 3.92 -14.97 2.95
CA GLU A 291 4.81 -15.85 3.72
C GLU A 291 6.29 -15.50 3.47
N HIS A 292 6.62 -15.16 2.22
CA HIS A 292 7.95 -14.68 1.85
C HIS A 292 8.32 -13.36 2.54
N TRP A 293 7.41 -12.39 2.55
CA TRP A 293 7.62 -11.15 3.31
C TRP A 293 7.75 -11.42 4.81
N ALA A 294 6.83 -12.20 5.39
CA ALA A 294 6.79 -12.50 6.81
C ALA A 294 8.11 -13.15 7.28
N PHE A 295 8.66 -14.08 6.50
CA PHE A 295 9.95 -14.71 6.78
C PHE A 295 11.09 -13.69 6.87
N ASN A 296 11.24 -12.86 5.83
CA ASN A 296 12.31 -11.89 5.74
C ASN A 296 12.17 -10.78 6.78
N ALA A 297 10.95 -10.38 7.09
CA ALA A 297 10.63 -9.42 8.14
C ALA A 297 10.98 -9.97 9.54
N ARG A 298 10.70 -11.25 9.81
CA ARG A 298 11.10 -11.91 11.07
C ARG A 298 12.62 -11.98 11.22
N LYS A 299 13.36 -12.25 10.14
CA LYS A 299 14.83 -12.18 10.14
C LYS A 299 15.35 -10.77 10.46
N ALA A 300 14.62 -9.72 10.11
CA ALA A 300 15.03 -8.34 10.35
C ALA A 300 14.64 -7.81 11.74
N ALA A 301 13.42 -8.10 12.20
CA ALA A 301 12.82 -7.49 13.39
C ALA A 301 12.59 -8.46 14.57
N GLY A 302 12.89 -9.75 14.40
CA GLY A 302 12.68 -10.80 15.41
C GLY A 302 11.47 -11.69 15.12
N GLU A 303 11.40 -12.85 15.78
CA GLU A 303 10.37 -13.86 15.51
C GLU A 303 8.94 -13.39 15.77
N ASN A 304 8.75 -12.50 16.74
CA ASN A 304 7.46 -11.92 17.12
C ASN A 304 7.16 -10.60 16.40
N ALA A 305 7.76 -10.40 15.23
CA ALA A 305 7.50 -9.28 14.34
C ALA A 305 5.99 -9.10 14.10
N LEU A 306 5.54 -7.85 14.10
CA LEU A 306 4.13 -7.51 13.92
C LEU A 306 3.66 -7.83 12.49
N GLY A 307 2.51 -8.50 12.37
CA GLY A 307 1.91 -8.81 11.06
C GLY A 307 2.51 -10.04 10.38
N THR A 308 3.48 -10.72 11.02
CA THR A 308 4.21 -11.87 10.42
C THR A 308 3.83 -13.21 11.05
N GLN A 309 2.82 -13.26 11.91
CA GLN A 309 2.37 -14.48 12.56
C GLN A 309 1.28 -15.16 11.73
N GLU A 310 1.09 -16.46 11.89
CA GLU A 310 0.06 -17.25 11.23
C GLU A 310 -1.35 -16.69 11.49
N LYS A 311 -1.59 -16.18 12.70
CA LYS A 311 -2.84 -15.50 13.05
C LYS A 311 -3.05 -14.21 12.26
N ASP A 312 -1.99 -13.51 11.87
CA ASP A 312 -2.09 -12.27 11.10
C ASP A 312 -2.52 -12.57 9.65
N LEU A 313 -2.01 -13.66 9.07
CA LEU A 313 -2.50 -14.19 7.79
C LEU A 313 -3.97 -14.61 7.88
N ALA A 314 -4.35 -15.34 8.94
CA ALA A 314 -5.75 -15.73 9.14
C ALA A 314 -6.67 -14.49 9.21
N MET A 315 -6.25 -13.42 9.87
CA MET A 315 -7.02 -12.17 9.90
C MET A 315 -7.11 -11.47 8.54
N LEU A 316 -6.05 -11.51 7.73
CA LEU A 316 -6.09 -11.03 6.33
C LEU A 316 -7.06 -11.85 5.46
N LEU A 317 -7.09 -13.17 5.64
CA LEU A 317 -8.05 -14.03 4.96
C LEU A 317 -9.48 -13.72 5.39
N LYS A 318 -9.74 -13.52 6.70
CA LYS A 318 -11.05 -13.09 7.20
C LYS A 318 -11.46 -11.70 6.69
N PHE A 319 -10.52 -10.77 6.58
CA PHE A 319 -10.76 -9.46 5.96
C PHE A 319 -11.15 -9.60 4.49
N SER A 320 -10.42 -10.43 3.74
CA SER A 320 -10.68 -10.69 2.33
C SER A 320 -12.05 -11.34 2.14
N ALA A 321 -12.39 -12.32 2.98
CA ALA A 321 -13.71 -12.95 3.01
C ALA A 321 -14.83 -11.94 3.29
N PHE A 322 -14.64 -11.07 4.29
CA PHE A 322 -15.57 -9.98 4.60
C PHE A 322 -15.77 -9.04 3.40
N TRP A 323 -14.69 -8.68 2.70
CA TRP A 323 -14.78 -7.79 1.55
C TRP A 323 -15.59 -8.44 0.41
N VAL A 324 -15.29 -9.70 0.08
CA VAL A 324 -16.02 -10.47 -0.94
C VAL A 324 -17.50 -10.59 -0.59
N ASP A 325 -17.83 -10.98 0.65
CA ASP A 325 -19.20 -11.05 1.16
C ASP A 325 -19.97 -9.73 0.95
N LYS A 326 -19.31 -8.58 1.17
CA LYS A 326 -19.94 -7.26 0.96
C LYS A 326 -20.09 -6.87 -0.50
N MET A 327 -19.26 -7.36 -1.39
CA MET A 327 -19.46 -7.13 -2.82
C MET A 327 -20.58 -8.01 -3.37
N VAL A 328 -20.64 -9.28 -2.98
CA VAL A 328 -21.73 -10.20 -3.36
C VAL A 328 -23.09 -9.65 -2.89
N GLN A 329 -23.22 -9.28 -1.60
CA GLN A 329 -24.45 -8.68 -1.06
C GLN A 329 -24.87 -7.40 -1.81
N ARG A 330 -23.91 -6.68 -2.37
CA ARG A 330 -24.20 -5.45 -3.11
C ARG A 330 -24.70 -5.75 -4.52
N GLU A 331 -24.14 -6.75 -5.19
CA GLU A 331 -24.61 -7.20 -6.50
C GLU A 331 -26.05 -7.69 -6.42
N GLU A 332 -26.40 -8.43 -5.36
CA GLU A 332 -27.78 -8.82 -5.06
C GLU A 332 -28.74 -7.63 -4.89
N TRP A 333 -28.27 -6.44 -4.50
CA TRP A 333 -29.10 -5.24 -4.40
C TRP A 333 -29.33 -4.53 -5.74
N ARG A 334 -28.54 -4.86 -6.76
CA ARG A 334 -28.67 -4.31 -8.12
C ARG A 334 -29.65 -5.09 -8.99
N GLU A 335 -29.90 -6.36 -8.65
CA GLU A 335 -30.91 -7.24 -9.27
C GLU A 335 -32.33 -6.94 -8.76
#